data_AF-U5DG15-F1
#
_entry.id   AF-U5DG15-F1
#
_cell.length_a   1.000
_cell.length_b   1.000
_cell.length_c   1.000
_cell.angle_alpha   90.00
_cell.angle_beta   90.00
_cell.angle_gamma   90.00
#
_symmetry.space_group_name_H-M   'P 1'
#
loop_
_entity.id
_entity.type
_entity.pdbx_description
1 polymer ?
#
loop_
_entity_poly.entity_id
_entity_poly.type
_entity_poly.pdbx_seq_one_letter_code
_entity_poly.pdbx_strand_id
1 'polypeptide(L)'
;MAENTETLLVAAIATIAVGISAWGFQRARPYGKLGILAWLQSVLLMAPWLLFFGLFAAGIYLNLVAILFLLIASTGAYIYLGRRLRAEGQEAILRERAARRLQVIETDDASVRTDTEQTIPTDATDDGESATPIPNEDLKAVQGIFGIDTFFATETIPYQDGAIFKGNLRSDPDVAYQQLVDKLRDRLGEKYRLFLVESPENRPVAIVLPSTNDPRSLTVWQKGLVLALAIAAIATSCEAFGLLVGFDFFTTPHRYGEILPLVLGLWAILVAHELGHFWMAKRHGLKLSWPFFIPSFQIGAFGAITRLESLVPTRSVLFDVAIAGPAAGGLLSLLMVVMGLVLSHPGSAYQLPTEFFKSSVLVGSLARVVLGEQLQTSIVDIHPLTVVGWLGLAIASLNLLPAGQLDGGRIVQAIYGRKTARRTTVATLIVLGIVAVFNPGNPIPLYWGVLILFLQRNLERPSLNELTEPDDARAALGLLALFLMLAALIPLSPSLAGRLGIGG
;
A
#
# COMPACT_ATOMS: atom_id res chain seq x y z
N MET A 1 -23.80 15.43 26.52
CA MET A 1 -24.21 14.35 25.60
C MET A 1 -23.12 13.98 24.59
N ALA A 2 -22.35 14.93 24.03
CA ALA A 2 -21.25 14.64 23.10
C ALA A 2 -20.07 13.84 23.72
N GLU A 3 -19.71 14.08 24.99
CA GLU A 3 -18.64 13.36 25.71
C GLU A 3 -18.80 11.82 25.75
N ASN A 4 -20.03 11.34 25.91
CA ASN A 4 -20.30 9.90 25.99
C ASN A 4 -20.18 9.24 24.61
N THR A 5 -20.65 9.90 23.56
CA THR A 5 -20.59 9.40 22.17
C THR A 5 -19.15 9.29 21.66
N GLU A 6 -18.25 10.17 22.12
CA GLU A 6 -16.85 10.23 21.67
C GLU A 6 -15.92 9.26 22.42
N THR A 7 -16.11 9.12 23.73
CA THR A 7 -15.50 8.01 24.48
C THR A 7 -15.98 6.69 23.89
N LEU A 8 -17.25 6.60 23.50
CA LEU A 8 -17.79 5.47 22.75
C LEU A 8 -17.14 5.28 21.38
N LEU A 9 -16.66 6.33 20.71
CA LEU A 9 -16.07 6.25 19.35
C LEU A 9 -14.59 5.83 19.38
N VAL A 10 -13.78 6.40 20.27
CA VAL A 10 -12.40 5.93 20.49
C VAL A 10 -12.40 4.56 21.15
N ALA A 11 -13.30 4.33 22.13
CA ALA A 11 -13.53 3.00 22.64
C ALA A 11 -14.10 2.08 21.55
N ALA A 12 -14.93 2.55 20.62
CA ALA A 12 -15.39 1.72 19.50
C ALA A 12 -14.25 1.39 18.56
N ILE A 13 -13.35 2.32 18.21
CA ILE A 13 -12.18 2.04 17.37
C ILE A 13 -11.24 1.06 18.08
N ALA A 14 -10.96 1.27 19.37
CA ALA A 14 -10.16 0.35 20.17
C ALA A 14 -10.85 -1.02 20.30
N THR A 15 -12.16 -1.05 20.51
CA THR A 15 -12.97 -2.29 20.63
C THR A 15 -13.09 -2.99 19.29
N ILE A 16 -13.19 -2.26 18.18
CA ILE A 16 -13.17 -2.79 16.82
C ILE A 16 -11.78 -3.34 16.53
N ALA A 17 -10.70 -2.66 16.90
CA ALA A 17 -9.34 -3.16 16.71
C ALA A 17 -9.05 -4.40 17.57
N VAL A 18 -9.53 -4.42 18.82
CA VAL A 18 -9.50 -5.60 19.69
C VAL A 18 -10.39 -6.71 19.14
N GLY A 19 -11.55 -6.37 18.58
CA GLY A 19 -12.49 -7.29 17.93
C GLY A 19 -11.92 -7.90 16.65
N ILE A 20 -11.25 -7.12 15.81
CA ILE A 20 -10.50 -7.57 14.63
C ILE A 20 -9.34 -8.45 15.07
N SER A 21 -8.65 -8.11 16.16
CA SER A 21 -7.59 -8.94 16.73
C SER A 21 -8.14 -10.26 17.27
N ALA A 22 -9.27 -10.25 17.98
CA ALA A 22 -9.93 -11.45 18.51
C ALA A 22 -10.52 -12.33 17.40
N TRP A 23 -11.09 -11.72 16.37
CA TRP A 23 -11.55 -12.41 15.16
C TRP A 23 -10.37 -13.01 14.40
N GLY A 24 -9.26 -12.27 14.29
CA GLY A 24 -7.98 -12.76 13.77
C GLY A 24 -7.48 -13.98 14.55
N PHE A 25 -7.62 -13.99 15.87
CA PHE A 25 -7.27 -15.14 16.71
C PHE A 25 -8.18 -16.35 16.43
N GLN A 26 -9.49 -16.13 16.29
CA GLN A 26 -10.42 -17.20 15.92
C GLN A 26 -10.12 -17.78 14.54
N ARG A 27 -9.76 -16.94 13.57
CA ARG A 27 -9.34 -17.39 12.23
C ARG A 27 -7.99 -18.09 12.26
N ALA A 28 -7.09 -17.73 13.18
CA ALA A 28 -5.78 -18.33 13.33
C ALA A 28 -5.81 -19.70 14.04
N ARG A 29 -6.77 -19.93 14.93
CA ARG A 29 -6.91 -21.20 15.70
C ARG A 29 -6.92 -22.48 14.84
N PRO A 30 -7.67 -22.57 13.71
CA PRO A 30 -7.67 -23.73 12.82
C PRO A 30 -6.29 -24.10 12.26
N TYR A 31 -5.39 -23.12 12.12
CA TYR A 31 -4.03 -23.31 11.61
C TYR A 31 -3.04 -23.72 12.72
N GLY A 32 -3.55 -24.05 13.91
CA GLY A 32 -2.77 -24.57 15.03
C GLY A 32 -1.72 -23.59 15.55
N LYS A 33 -0.58 -24.13 15.99
CA LYS A 33 0.49 -23.36 16.64
C LYS A 33 1.11 -22.31 15.71
N LEU A 34 1.21 -22.60 14.41
CA LEU A 34 1.73 -21.68 13.40
C LEU A 34 0.82 -20.49 13.19
N GLY A 35 -0.49 -20.73 13.05
CA GLY A 35 -1.48 -19.66 12.94
C GLY A 35 -1.46 -18.73 14.15
N ILE A 36 -1.40 -19.28 15.36
CA ILE A 36 -1.38 -18.50 16.59
C ILE A 36 -0.10 -17.65 16.70
N LEU A 37 1.05 -18.18 16.30
CA LEU A 37 2.32 -17.43 16.28
C LEU A 37 2.29 -16.28 15.27
N ALA A 38 1.77 -16.51 14.06
CA ALA A 38 1.63 -15.46 13.03
C ALA A 38 0.65 -14.36 13.47
N TRP A 39 -0.45 -14.76 14.11
CA TRP A 39 -1.40 -13.83 14.70
C TRP A 39 -0.75 -12.98 15.81
N LEU A 40 -0.06 -13.61 16.76
CA LEU A 40 0.57 -12.91 17.88
C LEU A 40 1.64 -11.93 17.38
N GLN A 41 2.41 -12.32 16.36
CA GLN A 41 3.39 -11.45 15.71
C GLN A 41 2.72 -10.20 15.09
N SER A 42 1.57 -10.37 14.44
CA SER A 42 0.80 -9.26 13.86
C SER A 42 0.25 -8.32 14.93
N VAL A 43 -0.29 -8.86 16.03
CA VAL A 43 -0.78 -8.07 17.16
C VAL A 43 0.35 -7.27 17.80
N LEU A 44 1.54 -7.86 17.95
CA LEU A 44 2.68 -7.17 18.55
C LEU A 44 3.08 -5.91 17.80
N LEU A 45 2.93 -5.88 16.49
CA LEU A 45 3.29 -4.71 15.68
C LEU A 45 2.29 -3.55 15.85
N MET A 46 1.01 -3.88 16.07
CA MET A 46 -0.02 -2.89 16.43
C MET A 46 0.00 -2.53 17.91
N ALA A 47 0.57 -3.38 18.77
CA ALA A 47 0.50 -3.24 20.22
C ALA A 47 1.01 -1.89 20.75
N PRO A 48 2.13 -1.30 20.27
CA PRO A 48 2.56 0.01 20.74
C PRO A 48 1.51 1.07 20.52
N TRP A 49 0.86 1.03 19.36
CA TRP A 49 -0.15 2.02 18.99
C TRP A 49 -1.47 1.75 19.69
N LEU A 50 -1.95 0.50 19.75
CA LEU A 50 -3.16 0.15 20.48
C LEU A 50 -3.02 0.48 21.97
N LEU A 51 -1.84 0.25 22.55
CA LEU A 51 -1.56 0.57 23.93
C LEU A 51 -1.40 2.08 24.13
N PHE A 52 -0.70 2.78 23.24
CA PHE A 52 -0.61 4.24 23.27
C PHE A 52 -2.00 4.88 23.18
N PHE A 53 -2.80 4.55 22.16
CA PHE A 53 -4.14 5.10 21.96
C PHE A 53 -5.17 4.62 22.98
N GLY A 54 -5.04 3.38 23.48
CA GLY A 54 -5.88 2.85 24.55
C GLY A 54 -5.63 3.55 25.89
N LEU A 55 -4.35 3.71 26.27
CA LEU A 55 -3.97 4.48 27.47
C LEU A 55 -4.39 5.94 27.34
N PHE A 56 -4.19 6.52 26.16
CA PHE A 56 -4.60 7.87 25.83
C PHE A 56 -6.13 8.05 25.89
N ALA A 57 -6.92 7.07 25.43
CA ALA A 57 -8.38 7.06 25.61
C ALA A 57 -8.78 6.96 27.09
N ALA A 58 -7.97 6.29 27.91
CA ALA A 58 -8.10 6.22 29.36
C ALA A 58 -7.56 7.45 30.11
N GLY A 59 -7.04 8.47 29.39
CA GLY A 59 -6.48 9.69 29.98
C GLY A 59 -5.07 9.53 30.57
N ILE A 60 -4.37 8.44 30.26
CA ILE A 60 -3.00 8.16 30.69
C ILE A 60 -2.04 8.51 29.56
N TYR A 61 -1.13 9.46 29.81
CA TYR A 61 -0.18 9.95 28.83
C TYR A 61 1.20 9.30 29.00
N LEU A 62 1.76 8.80 27.90
CA LEU A 62 3.12 8.30 27.84
C LEU A 62 4.08 9.42 27.42
N ASN A 63 5.21 9.53 28.09
CA ASN A 63 6.29 10.40 27.65
C ASN A 63 7.01 9.81 26.42
N LEU A 64 7.79 10.64 25.73
CA LEU A 64 8.50 10.23 24.50
C LEU A 64 9.40 9.00 24.73
N VAL A 65 10.06 8.93 25.89
CA VAL A 65 10.95 7.82 26.26
C VAL A 65 10.17 6.52 26.38
N ALA A 66 8.98 6.54 26.99
CA ALA A 66 8.11 5.38 27.12
C ALA A 66 7.57 4.93 25.76
N ILE A 67 7.22 5.87 24.86
CA ILE A 67 6.77 5.54 23.50
C ILE A 67 7.91 4.89 22.70
N LEU A 68 9.12 5.47 22.74
CA LEU A 68 10.31 4.90 22.11
C LEU A 68 10.62 3.50 22.65
N PHE A 69 10.58 3.33 23.98
CA PHE A 69 10.79 2.03 24.61
C PHE A 69 9.73 1.01 24.16
N LEU A 70 8.45 1.40 24.12
CA LEU A 70 7.35 0.56 23.69
C LEU A 70 7.53 0.09 22.23
N LEU A 71 7.94 0.99 21.33
CA LEU A 71 8.25 0.68 19.94
C LEU A 71 9.44 -0.26 19.81
N ILE A 72 10.53 -0.01 20.54
CA ILE A 72 11.73 -0.86 20.53
C ILE A 72 11.41 -2.26 21.08
N ALA A 73 10.70 -2.33 22.21
CA ALA A 73 10.32 -3.58 22.86
C ALA A 73 9.40 -4.42 21.98
N SER A 74 8.37 -3.80 21.38
CA SER A 74 7.49 -4.45 20.42
C SER A 74 8.25 -4.94 19.19
N THR A 75 9.15 -4.13 18.63
CA THR A 75 9.98 -4.52 17.49
C THR A 75 10.89 -5.71 17.82
N GLY A 76 11.53 -5.70 18.99
CA GLY A 76 12.36 -6.81 19.46
C GLY A 76 11.56 -8.10 19.62
N ALA A 77 10.38 -8.02 20.22
CA ALA A 77 9.51 -9.17 20.43
C ALA A 77 8.86 -9.66 19.10
N TYR A 78 8.57 -8.75 18.17
CA TYR A 78 8.16 -9.08 16.79
C TYR A 78 9.25 -9.89 16.06
N ILE A 79 10.51 -9.43 16.11
CA ILE A 79 11.65 -10.12 15.48
C ILE A 79 11.88 -11.49 16.13
N TYR A 80 11.72 -11.60 17.46
CA TYR A 80 11.84 -12.86 18.18
C TYR A 80 10.76 -13.86 17.73
N LEU A 81 9.49 -13.41 17.68
CA LEU A 81 8.39 -14.26 17.25
C LEU A 81 8.51 -14.69 15.77
N GLY A 82 8.92 -13.78 14.90
CA GLY A 82 9.16 -14.09 13.48
C GLY A 82 10.31 -15.06 13.26
N ARG A 83 11.32 -15.09 14.15
CA ARG A 83 12.36 -16.14 14.13
C ARG A 83 11.77 -17.50 14.53
N ARG A 84 10.93 -17.53 15.56
CA ARG A 84 10.27 -18.75 16.05
C ARG A 84 9.26 -19.32 15.04
N LEU A 85 8.47 -18.46 14.40
CA LEU A 85 7.51 -18.83 13.37
C LEU A 85 8.21 -19.51 12.19
N ARG A 86 9.32 -18.95 11.72
CA ARG A 86 10.12 -19.53 10.63
C ARG A 86 10.69 -20.90 10.97
N ALA A 87 11.17 -21.08 12.21
CA ALA A 87 11.68 -22.38 12.67
C ALA A 87 10.58 -23.46 12.64
N GLU A 88 9.38 -23.15 13.14
CA GLU A 88 8.28 -24.12 13.17
C GLU A 88 7.62 -24.32 11.80
N GLY A 89 7.63 -23.31 10.94
CA GLY A 89 7.10 -23.39 9.58
C GLY A 89 7.91 -24.35 8.70
N GLN A 90 9.24 -24.35 8.84
CA GLN A 90 10.11 -25.30 8.15
C GLN A 90 9.84 -26.75 8.59
N GLU A 91 9.61 -26.99 9.89
CA GLU A 91 9.26 -28.32 10.40
C GLU A 91 7.90 -28.82 9.90
N ALA A 92 6.89 -27.94 9.80
CA ALA A 92 5.57 -28.31 9.28
C ALA A 92 5.61 -28.67 7.78
N ILE A 93 6.36 -27.90 6.98
CA ILE A 93 6.57 -28.19 5.55
C ILE A 93 7.30 -29.53 5.38
N LEU A 94 8.29 -29.82 6.22
CA LEU A 94 8.99 -31.11 6.21
C LEU A 94 8.07 -32.28 6.57
N ARG A 95 7.18 -32.11 7.57
CA ARG A 95 6.19 -33.12 7.94
C ARG A 95 5.14 -33.36 6.86
N GLU A 96 4.65 -32.31 6.22
CA GLU A 96 3.70 -32.44 5.11
C GLU A 96 4.33 -33.13 3.91
N ARG A 97 5.59 -32.81 3.59
CA ARG A 97 6.36 -33.54 2.55
C ARG A 97 6.56 -35.00 2.90
N ALA A 98 6.84 -35.32 4.16
CA ALA A 98 6.97 -36.71 4.62
C ALA A 98 5.62 -37.46 4.52
N ALA A 99 4.52 -36.83 4.94
CA ALA A 99 3.17 -37.39 4.85
C ALA A 99 2.71 -37.60 3.39
N ARG A 100 2.96 -36.64 2.50
CA ARG A 100 2.67 -36.80 1.06
C ARG A 100 3.53 -37.89 0.41
N ARG A 101 4.81 -38.02 0.78
CA ARG A 101 5.65 -39.12 0.30
C ARG A 101 5.11 -40.49 0.75
N LEU A 102 4.64 -40.60 1.99
CA LEU A 102 4.02 -41.82 2.49
C LEU A 102 2.71 -42.15 1.75
N GLN A 103 1.87 -41.14 1.47
CA GLN A 103 0.65 -41.34 0.67
C GLN A 103 0.94 -41.74 -0.78
N VAL A 104 1.99 -41.20 -1.39
CA VAL A 104 2.42 -41.59 -2.75
C VAL A 104 2.92 -43.04 -2.75
N ILE A 105 3.66 -43.46 -1.72
CA ILE A 105 4.10 -44.86 -1.56
C ILE A 105 2.90 -45.79 -1.36
N GLU A 106 1.88 -45.40 -0.60
CA GLU A 106 0.64 -46.18 -0.42
C GLU A 106 -0.23 -46.23 -1.69
N THR A 107 -0.18 -45.23 -2.56
CA THR A 107 -0.95 -45.21 -3.81
C THR A 107 -0.24 -45.90 -4.98
N ASP A 108 1.09 -45.96 -4.98
CA ASP A 108 1.87 -46.77 -5.93
C ASP A 108 1.66 -48.28 -5.71
N ASP A 109 1.49 -48.74 -4.46
CA ASP A 109 1.21 -50.16 -4.17
C ASP A 109 -0.24 -50.58 -4.53
N ALA A 110 -1.16 -49.63 -4.69
CA ALA A 110 -2.58 -49.90 -4.93
C ALA A 110 -3.00 -49.81 -6.41
N SER A 111 -2.16 -49.32 -7.32
CA SER A 111 -2.54 -49.03 -8.72
C SER A 111 -2.11 -50.07 -9.76
N VAL A 112 -1.46 -51.17 -9.37
CA VAL A 112 -1.22 -52.31 -10.27
C VAL A 112 -2.44 -53.23 -10.32
N ARG A 113 -3.51 -52.76 -10.96
CA ARG A 113 -4.57 -53.56 -11.63
C ARG A 113 -5.69 -52.60 -12.03
N THR A 114 -5.76 -52.26 -13.31
CA THR A 114 -6.84 -52.63 -14.26
C THR A 114 -6.77 -51.66 -15.44
N ASP A 115 -6.18 -52.12 -16.54
CA ASP A 115 -6.32 -51.48 -17.86
C ASP A 115 -7.65 -51.90 -18.48
N THR A 116 -8.47 -50.93 -18.91
CA THR A 116 -9.45 -51.19 -19.97
C THR A 116 -9.62 -49.95 -20.85
N GLU A 117 -9.44 -50.16 -22.15
CA GLU A 117 -9.68 -49.27 -23.28
C GLU A 117 -11.07 -48.61 -23.23
N GLN A 118 -11.13 -47.30 -23.55
CA GLN A 118 -12.33 -46.70 -24.12
C GLN A 118 -12.01 -45.75 -25.28
N THR A 119 -12.80 -45.99 -26.32
CA THR A 119 -12.81 -45.48 -27.68
C THR A 119 -13.23 -44.01 -27.80
N ILE A 120 -12.66 -43.32 -28.78
CA ILE A 120 -13.02 -41.96 -29.22
C ILE A 120 -14.15 -42.06 -30.27
N PRO A 121 -15.21 -41.24 -30.20
CA PRO A 121 -16.03 -40.91 -31.35
C PRO A 121 -15.70 -39.52 -31.90
N THR A 122 -15.57 -39.47 -33.23
CA THR A 122 -15.40 -38.30 -34.10
C THR A 122 -16.76 -37.69 -34.49
N ASP A 123 -16.70 -36.46 -34.99
CA ASP A 123 -17.75 -35.56 -35.54
C ASP A 123 -18.57 -34.78 -34.49
N ALA A 124 -18.83 -33.47 -34.64
CA ALA A 124 -19.11 -32.72 -35.85
C ALA A 124 -18.77 -31.20 -35.75
N THR A 125 -18.63 -30.60 -36.92
CA THR A 125 -18.41 -29.19 -37.29
C THR A 125 -19.41 -28.20 -36.68
N ASP A 126 -18.90 -27.04 -36.24
CA ASP A 126 -19.65 -25.78 -36.34
C ASP A 126 -18.68 -24.65 -36.74
N ASP A 127 -18.94 -24.09 -37.92
CA ASP A 127 -18.18 -23.04 -38.56
C ASP A 127 -18.55 -21.70 -37.95
N GLY A 128 -17.60 -21.12 -37.22
CA GLY A 128 -17.59 -19.73 -36.83
C GLY A 128 -16.15 -19.24 -36.86
N GLU A 129 -15.72 -18.70 -38.00
CA GLU A 129 -14.46 -17.97 -38.16
C GLU A 129 -14.42 -16.78 -37.18
N SER A 130 -14.04 -17.05 -35.94
CA SER A 130 -13.44 -16.05 -35.06
C SER A 130 -11.94 -16.25 -35.16
N ALA A 131 -11.26 -15.29 -35.78
CA ALA A 131 -9.81 -15.29 -35.89
C ALA A 131 -9.20 -15.64 -34.53
N THR A 132 -8.52 -16.78 -34.44
CA THR A 132 -7.87 -17.19 -33.19
C THR A 132 -6.84 -16.11 -32.84
N PRO A 133 -6.92 -15.47 -31.66
CA PRO A 133 -6.07 -14.32 -31.36
C PRO A 133 -4.58 -14.63 -31.27
N ILE A 134 -4.25 -15.89 -31.00
CA ILE A 134 -2.89 -16.45 -31.10
C ILE A 134 -2.84 -17.34 -32.36
N PRO A 135 -1.79 -17.26 -33.19
CA PRO A 135 -1.59 -18.21 -34.28
C PRO A 135 -1.67 -19.67 -33.79
N ASN A 136 -2.37 -20.53 -34.52
CA ASN A 136 -2.66 -21.91 -34.07
C ASN A 136 -1.40 -22.72 -33.73
N GLU A 137 -0.27 -22.45 -34.39
CA GLU A 137 1.03 -23.07 -34.09
C GLU A 137 1.56 -22.64 -32.71
N ASP A 138 1.55 -21.33 -32.43
CA ASP A 138 1.97 -20.77 -31.15
C ASP A 138 1.05 -21.26 -30.01
N LEU A 139 -0.25 -21.38 -30.26
CA LEU A 139 -1.22 -21.87 -29.27
C LEU A 139 -0.93 -23.33 -28.87
N LYS A 140 -0.61 -24.20 -29.84
CA LYS A 140 -0.18 -25.59 -29.56
C LYS A 140 1.13 -25.63 -28.78
N ALA A 141 2.09 -24.77 -29.15
CA ALA A 141 3.37 -24.68 -28.45
C ALA A 141 3.19 -24.25 -26.99
N VAL A 142 2.31 -23.27 -26.73
CA VAL A 142 1.91 -22.83 -25.37
C VAL A 142 1.20 -23.96 -24.63
N GLN A 143 0.23 -24.64 -25.22
CA GLN A 143 -0.48 -25.74 -24.56
C GLN A 143 0.47 -26.84 -24.08
N GLY A 144 1.51 -27.13 -24.86
CA GLY A 144 2.49 -28.16 -24.49
C GLY A 144 3.50 -27.77 -23.41
N ILE A 145 3.47 -26.54 -22.86
CA ILE A 145 4.30 -26.16 -21.69
C ILE A 145 3.69 -26.66 -20.38
N PHE A 146 2.36 -26.84 -20.36
CA PHE A 146 1.59 -27.30 -19.22
C PHE A 146 1.79 -28.80 -19.01
N GLY A 147 1.82 -29.23 -17.75
CA GLY A 147 2.17 -30.61 -17.40
C GLY A 147 1.76 -30.99 -15.98
N ILE A 148 1.89 -32.28 -15.67
CA ILE A 148 1.44 -32.88 -14.41
C ILE A 148 2.22 -32.34 -13.21
N ASP A 149 3.48 -31.95 -13.39
CA ASP A 149 4.36 -31.47 -12.31
C ASP A 149 4.22 -29.96 -12.02
N THR A 150 3.61 -29.19 -12.94
CA THR A 150 3.50 -27.73 -12.83
C THR A 150 2.05 -27.27 -12.72
N PHE A 151 1.39 -27.16 -13.86
CA PHE A 151 0.02 -26.70 -13.99
C PHE A 151 -0.67 -27.55 -15.04
N PHE A 152 -1.76 -28.19 -14.62
CA PHE A 152 -2.55 -29.06 -15.49
C PHE A 152 -3.72 -28.26 -16.07
N ALA A 153 -3.59 -27.82 -17.33
CA ALA A 153 -4.62 -27.08 -18.03
C ALA A 153 -5.78 -28.00 -18.44
N THR A 154 -7.01 -27.60 -18.09
CA THR A 154 -8.25 -28.33 -18.38
C THR A 154 -9.08 -27.66 -19.47
N GLU A 155 -9.01 -26.34 -19.57
CA GLU A 155 -9.80 -25.54 -20.51
C GLU A 155 -8.94 -24.40 -21.06
N THR A 156 -8.99 -24.17 -22.37
CA THR A 156 -8.35 -23.03 -23.04
C THR A 156 -9.45 -22.09 -23.55
N ILE A 157 -9.37 -20.82 -23.16
CA ILE A 157 -10.34 -19.79 -23.52
C ILE A 157 -9.58 -18.67 -24.24
N PRO A 158 -9.98 -18.28 -25.47
CA PRO A 158 -9.37 -17.14 -26.14
C PRO A 158 -9.61 -15.84 -25.36
N TYR A 159 -8.60 -14.99 -25.22
CA TYR A 159 -8.70 -13.76 -24.43
C TYR A 159 -7.81 -12.64 -24.98
N GLN A 160 -8.42 -11.55 -25.44
CA GLN A 160 -7.73 -10.47 -26.15
C GLN A 160 -6.87 -11.04 -27.29
N ASP A 161 -5.61 -10.64 -27.41
CA ASP A 161 -4.60 -11.17 -28.35
C ASP A 161 -3.90 -12.44 -27.81
N GLY A 162 -4.45 -13.05 -26.77
CA GLY A 162 -3.86 -14.13 -26.01
C GLY A 162 -4.84 -15.25 -25.66
N ALA A 163 -4.50 -16.02 -24.62
CA ALA A 163 -5.32 -17.14 -24.15
C ALA A 163 -5.28 -17.27 -22.62
N ILE A 164 -6.41 -17.67 -22.05
CA ILE A 164 -6.58 -18.05 -20.65
C ILE A 164 -6.63 -19.57 -20.57
N PHE A 165 -5.79 -20.15 -19.71
CA PHE A 165 -5.74 -21.56 -19.41
C PHE A 165 -6.24 -21.78 -17.98
N LYS A 166 -7.45 -22.32 -17.85
CA LYS A 166 -7.94 -22.78 -16.55
C LYS A 166 -7.39 -24.16 -16.26
N GLY A 167 -7.15 -24.45 -15.00
CA GLY A 167 -6.56 -25.72 -14.62
C GLY A 167 -6.30 -25.81 -13.12
N ASN A 168 -5.51 -26.82 -12.77
CA ASN A 168 -5.10 -27.06 -11.39
C ASN A 168 -3.58 -26.89 -11.28
N LEU A 169 -3.16 -26.05 -10.35
CA LEU A 169 -1.76 -25.95 -9.95
C LEU A 169 -1.37 -27.22 -9.18
N ARG A 170 -0.22 -27.81 -9.51
CA ARG A 170 0.23 -29.11 -8.98
C ARG A 170 1.45 -29.01 -8.07
N SER A 171 2.16 -27.89 -8.09
CA SER A 171 3.32 -27.61 -7.26
C SER A 171 3.26 -26.21 -6.64
N ASP A 172 4.30 -25.83 -5.89
CA ASP A 172 4.44 -24.50 -5.32
C ASP A 172 4.35 -23.42 -6.43
N PRO A 173 3.58 -22.33 -6.24
CA PRO A 173 3.36 -21.34 -7.30
C PRO A 173 4.63 -20.72 -7.87
N ASP A 174 5.64 -20.46 -7.05
CA ASP A 174 6.89 -19.86 -7.54
C ASP A 174 7.69 -20.86 -8.39
N VAL A 175 7.75 -22.12 -7.94
CA VAL A 175 8.44 -23.19 -8.69
C VAL A 175 7.72 -23.49 -10.00
N ALA A 176 6.40 -23.60 -9.96
CA ALA A 176 5.58 -23.83 -11.14
C ALA A 176 5.72 -22.67 -12.14
N TYR A 177 5.68 -21.43 -11.66
CA TYR A 177 5.83 -20.25 -12.49
C TYR A 177 7.18 -20.23 -13.21
N GLN A 178 8.29 -20.44 -12.49
CA GLN A 178 9.63 -20.45 -13.11
C GLN A 178 9.75 -21.52 -14.19
N GLN A 179 9.32 -22.75 -13.90
CA GLN A 179 9.37 -23.84 -14.87
C GLN A 179 8.50 -23.59 -16.11
N LEU A 180 7.32 -22.97 -15.94
CA LEU A 180 6.45 -22.62 -17.06
C LEU A 180 7.05 -21.50 -17.92
N VAL A 181 7.69 -20.50 -17.30
CA VAL A 181 8.36 -19.41 -18.00
C VAL A 181 9.57 -19.92 -18.78
N ASP A 182 10.40 -20.76 -18.17
CA ASP A 182 11.58 -21.34 -18.84
C ASP A 182 11.15 -22.16 -20.07
N LYS A 183 10.15 -23.04 -19.92
CA LYS A 183 9.58 -23.81 -21.05
C LYS A 183 8.96 -22.93 -22.13
N LEU A 184 8.28 -21.85 -21.75
CA LEU A 184 7.71 -20.90 -22.70
C LEU A 184 8.81 -20.19 -23.49
N ARG A 185 9.88 -19.77 -22.80
CA ARG A 185 11.02 -19.08 -23.38
C ARG A 185 11.81 -19.99 -24.33
N ASP A 186 12.00 -21.25 -23.97
CA ASP A 186 12.69 -22.23 -24.82
C ASP A 186 11.94 -22.49 -26.13
N ARG A 187 10.61 -22.44 -26.11
CA ARG A 187 9.78 -22.72 -27.30
C ARG A 187 9.47 -21.51 -28.17
N LEU A 188 9.16 -20.37 -27.54
CA LEU A 188 8.61 -19.19 -28.21
C LEU A 188 9.42 -17.90 -27.93
N GLY A 189 10.56 -18.02 -27.25
CA GLY A 189 11.43 -16.89 -26.90
C GLY A 189 10.70 -15.86 -26.03
N GLU A 190 10.95 -14.58 -26.32
CA GLU A 190 10.38 -13.43 -25.59
C GLU A 190 9.06 -12.92 -26.22
N LYS A 191 8.43 -13.70 -27.11
CA LYS A 191 7.23 -13.29 -27.84
C LYS A 191 5.99 -13.21 -26.94
N TYR A 192 5.96 -14.00 -25.87
CA TYR A 192 4.84 -14.08 -24.95
C TYR A 192 5.26 -13.86 -23.49
N ARG A 193 4.29 -13.45 -22.68
CA ARG A 193 4.40 -13.30 -21.22
C ARG A 193 3.36 -14.21 -20.58
N LEU A 194 3.79 -14.96 -19.57
CA LEU A 194 2.92 -15.80 -18.76
C LEU A 194 2.60 -15.08 -17.45
N PHE A 195 1.31 -14.99 -17.15
CA PHE A 195 0.76 -14.49 -15.90
C PHE A 195 0.08 -15.64 -15.17
N LEU A 196 0.43 -15.84 -13.90
CA LEU A 196 -0.19 -16.81 -13.03
C LEU A 196 -1.02 -16.04 -11.99
N VAL A 197 -2.34 -16.07 -12.17
CA VAL A 197 -3.28 -15.21 -11.43
C VAL A 197 -4.43 -16.02 -10.83
N GLU A 198 -5.12 -15.42 -9.88
CA GLU A 198 -6.30 -16.01 -9.26
C GLU A 198 -7.58 -15.59 -10.02
N SER A 199 -8.43 -16.56 -10.34
CA SER A 199 -9.72 -16.32 -10.98
C SER A 199 -10.74 -15.69 -10.01
N PRO A 200 -11.86 -15.14 -10.50
CA PRO A 200 -12.95 -14.67 -9.65
C PRO A 200 -13.51 -15.72 -8.67
N GLU A 201 -13.31 -17.01 -8.99
CA GLU A 201 -13.73 -18.19 -8.22
C GLU A 201 -12.62 -18.69 -7.27
N ASN A 202 -11.55 -17.91 -7.07
CA ASN A 202 -10.39 -18.26 -6.25
C ASN A 202 -9.66 -19.54 -6.72
N ARG A 203 -9.59 -19.74 -8.04
CA ARG A 203 -8.85 -20.86 -8.66
C ARG A 203 -7.65 -20.34 -9.44
N PRO A 204 -6.52 -21.07 -9.45
CA PRO A 204 -5.34 -20.67 -10.19
C PRO A 204 -5.58 -20.76 -11.70
N VAL A 205 -5.16 -19.71 -12.42
CA VAL A 205 -5.32 -19.60 -13.87
C VAL A 205 -4.04 -19.05 -14.48
N ALA A 206 -3.59 -19.65 -15.58
CA ALA A 206 -2.47 -19.15 -16.36
C ALA A 206 -3.00 -18.34 -17.55
N ILE A 207 -2.51 -17.12 -17.74
CA ILE A 207 -2.88 -16.25 -18.86
C ILE A 207 -1.61 -15.99 -19.66
N VAL A 208 -1.67 -16.21 -20.96
CA VAL A 208 -0.55 -15.95 -21.88
C VAL A 208 -0.94 -14.82 -22.81
N LEU A 209 -0.15 -13.75 -22.79
CA LEU A 209 -0.37 -12.55 -23.59
C LEU A 209 0.89 -12.23 -24.42
N PRO A 210 0.78 -11.60 -25.60
CA PRO A 210 1.94 -11.21 -26.38
C PRO A 210 2.72 -10.09 -25.68
N SER A 211 4.05 -10.08 -25.83
CA SER A 211 4.92 -9.05 -25.25
C SER A 211 4.71 -7.64 -25.83
N THR A 212 3.97 -7.51 -26.94
CA THR A 212 3.48 -6.22 -27.46
C THR A 212 2.57 -5.48 -26.48
N ASN A 213 1.99 -6.18 -25.51
CA ASN A 213 1.12 -5.64 -24.46
C ASN A 213 1.91 -5.17 -23.22
N ASP A 214 3.24 -5.30 -23.23
CA ASP A 214 4.11 -4.81 -22.16
C ASP A 214 3.88 -3.29 -21.94
N PRO A 215 4.06 -2.80 -20.70
CA PRO A 215 3.91 -1.37 -20.43
C PRO A 215 4.85 -0.55 -21.31
N ARG A 216 4.31 0.47 -21.98
CA ARG A 216 5.08 1.36 -22.85
C ARG A 216 5.71 2.47 -22.03
N SER A 217 6.94 2.85 -22.40
CA SER A 217 7.61 4.02 -21.83
C SER A 217 6.92 5.32 -22.23
N LEU A 218 7.13 6.38 -21.45
CA LEU A 218 6.59 7.71 -21.77
C LEU A 218 6.99 8.20 -23.18
N THR A 219 6.01 8.74 -23.90
CA THR A 219 6.26 9.45 -25.17
C THR A 219 6.98 10.78 -24.93
N VAL A 220 7.59 11.35 -25.98
CA VAL A 220 8.29 12.65 -25.89
C VAL A 220 7.34 13.75 -25.40
N TRP A 221 6.11 13.79 -25.91
CA TRP A 221 5.08 14.73 -25.45
C TRP A 221 4.70 14.54 -23.97
N GLN A 222 4.61 13.29 -23.51
CA GLN A 222 4.36 13.01 -22.09
C GLN A 222 5.53 13.46 -21.20
N LYS A 223 6.78 13.33 -21.66
CA LYS A 223 7.95 13.89 -20.94
C LYS A 223 7.90 15.42 -20.88
N GLY A 224 7.47 16.08 -21.96
CA GLY A 224 7.19 17.52 -21.95
C GLY A 224 6.11 17.90 -20.94
N LEU A 225 5.03 17.12 -20.86
CA LEU A 225 3.97 17.30 -19.86
C LEU A 225 4.49 17.11 -18.43
N VAL A 226 5.35 16.12 -18.18
CA VAL A 226 5.99 15.93 -16.86
C VAL A 226 6.75 17.17 -16.44
N LEU A 227 7.57 17.73 -17.34
CA LEU A 227 8.33 18.95 -17.04
C LEU A 227 7.40 20.15 -16.78
N ALA A 228 6.37 20.33 -17.60
CA ALA A 228 5.39 21.40 -17.42
C ALA A 228 4.66 21.29 -16.06
N LEU A 229 4.26 20.07 -15.67
CA LEU A 229 3.61 19.81 -14.39
C LEU A 229 4.55 20.02 -13.21
N ALA A 230 5.83 19.64 -13.33
CA ALA A 230 6.83 19.91 -12.30
C ALA A 230 7.03 21.42 -12.08
N ILE A 231 7.15 22.19 -13.17
CA ILE A 231 7.24 23.67 -13.10
C ILE A 231 5.97 24.26 -12.48
N ALA A 232 4.79 23.79 -12.90
CA ALA A 232 3.53 24.22 -12.35
C ALA A 232 3.44 23.92 -10.85
N ALA A 233 3.88 22.73 -10.40
CA ALA A 233 3.88 22.34 -9.00
C ALA A 233 4.83 23.21 -8.17
N ILE A 234 5.99 23.61 -8.72
CA ILE A 234 6.90 24.56 -8.04
C ILE A 234 6.22 25.91 -7.91
N ALA A 235 5.61 26.42 -8.99
CA ALA A 235 4.93 27.71 -8.99
C ALA A 235 3.76 27.74 -8.00
N THR A 236 2.92 26.70 -7.96
CA THR A 236 1.83 26.60 -6.98
C THR A 236 2.33 26.40 -5.56
N SER A 237 3.49 25.76 -5.36
CA SER A 237 4.14 25.70 -4.04
C SER A 237 4.60 27.08 -3.58
N CYS A 238 5.20 27.87 -4.47
CA CYS A 238 5.59 29.24 -4.16
C CYS A 238 4.37 30.10 -3.79
N GLU A 239 3.28 29.98 -4.56
CA GLU A 239 2.04 30.70 -4.27
C GLU A 239 1.41 30.26 -2.93
N ALA A 240 1.29 28.95 -2.69
CA ALA A 240 0.70 28.44 -1.45
C ALA A 240 1.47 28.91 -0.21
N PHE A 241 2.81 28.90 -0.26
CA PHE A 241 3.63 29.43 0.84
C PHE A 241 3.67 30.96 0.88
N GLY A 242 3.56 31.65 -0.25
CA GLY A 242 3.39 33.10 -0.28
C GLY A 242 2.13 33.50 0.49
N LEU A 243 1.00 32.87 0.16
CA LEU A 243 -0.27 33.11 0.83
C LEU A 243 -0.22 32.76 2.32
N LEU A 244 0.50 31.70 2.70
CA LEU A 244 0.74 31.35 4.10
C LEU A 244 1.50 32.45 4.85
N VAL A 245 2.48 33.10 4.21
CA VAL A 245 3.27 34.21 4.77
C VAL A 245 2.54 35.56 4.65
N GLY A 246 1.46 35.62 3.87
CA GLY A 246 0.60 36.79 3.72
C GLY A 246 0.89 37.66 2.48
N PHE A 247 1.42 37.08 1.41
CA PHE A 247 1.59 37.78 0.12
C PHE A 247 1.25 36.89 -1.08
N ASP A 248 0.82 37.50 -2.17
CA ASP A 248 0.61 36.81 -3.44
C ASP A 248 1.94 36.78 -4.20
N PHE A 249 2.41 35.58 -4.56
CA PHE A 249 3.72 35.36 -5.16
C PHE A 249 3.75 35.83 -6.62
N PHE A 250 2.65 35.67 -7.36
CA PHE A 250 2.57 36.08 -8.76
C PHE A 250 2.57 37.61 -8.91
N THR A 251 2.05 38.33 -7.94
CA THR A 251 2.08 39.81 -7.91
C THR A 251 3.40 40.36 -7.36
N THR A 252 4.02 39.70 -6.37
CA THR A 252 5.23 40.17 -5.70
C THR A 252 6.39 39.14 -5.70
N PRO A 253 6.87 38.71 -6.88
CA PRO A 253 7.83 37.61 -6.99
C PRO A 253 9.21 37.92 -6.38
N HIS A 254 9.54 39.20 -6.18
CA HIS A 254 10.81 39.62 -5.58
C HIS A 254 10.97 39.19 -4.10
N ARG A 255 9.86 38.82 -3.42
CA ARG A 255 9.85 38.34 -2.02
C ARG A 255 10.10 36.83 -1.88
N TYR A 256 10.55 36.15 -2.93
CA TYR A 256 10.79 34.70 -2.94
C TYR A 256 11.70 34.21 -1.79
N GLY A 257 12.60 35.05 -1.28
CA GLY A 257 13.49 34.70 -0.16
C GLY A 257 12.76 34.33 1.13
N GLU A 258 11.56 34.88 1.37
CA GLU A 258 10.76 34.61 2.58
C GLU A 258 10.15 33.20 2.56
N ILE A 259 9.86 32.66 1.38
CA ILE A 259 9.19 31.36 1.19
C ILE A 259 10.16 30.24 0.77
N LEU A 260 11.36 30.60 0.32
CA LEU A 260 12.33 29.65 -0.23
C LEU A 260 12.63 28.47 0.72
N PRO A 261 12.85 28.66 2.04
CA PRO A 261 13.07 27.53 2.95
C PRO A 261 11.87 26.57 3.04
N LEU A 262 10.64 27.09 2.97
CA LEU A 262 9.42 26.27 3.01
C LEU A 262 9.26 25.45 1.74
N VAL A 263 9.43 26.10 0.58
CA VAL A 263 9.38 25.44 -0.73
C VAL A 263 10.44 24.34 -0.81
N LEU A 264 11.68 24.64 -0.44
CA LEU A 264 12.77 23.65 -0.44
C LEU A 264 12.48 22.48 0.50
N GLY A 265 11.94 22.75 1.69
CA GLY A 265 11.55 21.71 2.62
C GLY A 265 10.47 20.78 2.08
N LEU A 266 9.40 21.34 1.48
CA LEU A 266 8.34 20.55 0.85
C LEU A 266 8.90 19.70 -0.31
N TRP A 267 9.69 20.31 -1.19
CA TRP A 267 10.28 19.61 -2.33
C TRP A 267 11.30 18.54 -1.91
N ALA A 268 12.04 18.74 -0.82
CA ALA A 268 12.90 17.71 -0.26
C ALA A 268 12.08 16.46 0.15
N ILE A 269 10.90 16.66 0.76
CA ILE A 269 9.99 15.57 1.11
C ILE A 269 9.47 14.84 -0.14
N LEU A 270 8.96 15.60 -1.11
CA LEU A 270 8.41 15.02 -2.35
C LEU A 270 9.47 14.25 -3.15
N VAL A 271 10.67 14.80 -3.26
CA VAL A 271 11.79 14.13 -3.94
C VAL A 271 12.25 12.91 -3.14
N ALA A 272 12.32 12.97 -1.82
CA ALA A 272 12.65 11.81 -0.99
C ALA A 272 11.64 10.67 -1.17
N HIS A 273 10.34 10.98 -1.28
CA HIS A 273 9.29 10.02 -1.61
C HIS A 273 9.55 9.33 -2.95
N GLU A 274 9.75 10.09 -4.03
CA GLU A 274 9.99 9.51 -5.37
C GLU A 274 11.32 8.74 -5.45
N LEU A 275 12.35 9.20 -4.74
CA LEU A 275 13.63 8.48 -4.63
C LEU A 275 13.46 7.14 -3.91
N GLY A 276 12.54 7.05 -2.93
CA GLY A 276 12.18 5.80 -2.27
C GLY A 276 11.66 4.76 -3.26
N HIS A 277 10.67 5.15 -4.09
CA HIS A 277 10.16 4.31 -5.16
C HIS A 277 11.26 3.91 -6.15
N PHE A 278 12.04 4.89 -6.61
CA PHE A 278 13.11 4.67 -7.60
C PHE A 278 14.16 3.69 -7.11
N TRP A 279 14.63 3.86 -5.88
CA TRP A 279 15.66 3.00 -5.30
C TRP A 279 15.17 1.55 -5.16
N MET A 280 13.94 1.36 -4.68
CA MET A 280 13.37 0.01 -4.55
C MET A 280 13.08 -0.62 -5.92
N ALA A 281 12.54 0.14 -6.86
CA ALA A 281 12.31 -0.35 -8.22
C ALA A 281 13.62 -0.79 -8.89
N LYS A 282 14.69 0.01 -8.76
CA LYS A 282 16.02 -0.35 -9.27
C LYS A 282 16.55 -1.64 -8.64
N ARG A 283 16.35 -1.84 -7.33
CA ARG A 283 16.76 -3.07 -6.63
C ARG A 283 16.08 -4.32 -7.20
N HIS A 284 14.83 -4.18 -7.65
CA HIS A 284 14.06 -5.28 -8.25
C HIS A 284 14.09 -5.31 -9.78
N GLY A 285 14.93 -4.50 -10.43
CA GLY A 285 15.04 -4.45 -11.90
C GLY A 285 13.81 -3.89 -12.60
N LEU A 286 12.97 -3.13 -11.89
CA LEU A 286 11.77 -2.50 -12.43
C LEU A 286 12.07 -1.14 -13.03
N LYS A 287 11.32 -0.79 -14.08
CA LYS A 287 11.39 0.52 -14.74
C LYS A 287 10.21 1.38 -14.26
N LEU A 288 10.53 2.58 -13.79
CA LEU A 288 9.54 3.59 -13.42
C LEU A 288 9.56 4.74 -14.43
N SER A 289 8.38 5.30 -14.66
CA SER A 289 8.24 6.54 -15.42
C SER A 289 8.78 7.72 -14.62
N TRP A 290 8.91 8.87 -15.29
CA TRP A 290 9.13 10.12 -14.59
C TRP A 290 7.88 10.50 -13.79
N PRO A 291 8.03 11.11 -12.60
CA PRO A 291 6.92 11.45 -11.72
C PRO A 291 6.08 12.60 -12.30
N PHE A 292 4.76 12.39 -12.42
CA PHE A 292 3.82 13.45 -12.78
C PHE A 292 3.38 14.18 -11.51
N PHE A 293 4.09 15.25 -11.14
CA PHE A 293 3.72 16.08 -9.99
C PHE A 293 2.35 16.73 -10.20
N ILE A 294 1.51 16.72 -9.17
CA ILE A 294 0.16 17.26 -9.23
C ILE A 294 0.14 18.63 -8.54
N PRO A 295 0.10 19.74 -9.29
CA PRO A 295 0.07 21.08 -8.72
C PRO A 295 -1.22 21.33 -7.92
N SER A 296 -1.09 22.10 -6.84
CA SER A 296 -2.21 22.49 -5.97
C SER A 296 -2.03 23.91 -5.44
N PHE A 297 -3.03 24.76 -5.65
CA PHE A 297 -3.02 26.10 -5.05
C PHE A 297 -3.25 26.07 -3.52
N GLN A 298 -3.79 24.97 -2.96
CA GLN A 298 -4.10 24.88 -1.55
C GLN A 298 -2.90 24.50 -0.69
N ILE A 299 -2.12 23.49 -1.11
CA ILE A 299 -1.01 22.94 -0.33
C ILE A 299 0.32 22.89 -1.11
N GLY A 300 0.37 23.55 -2.26
CA GLY A 300 1.53 23.60 -3.16
C GLY A 300 1.56 22.45 -4.15
N ALA A 301 1.62 21.21 -3.68
CA ALA A 301 1.56 20.01 -4.52
C ALA A 301 0.98 18.81 -3.75
N PHE A 302 0.21 17.96 -4.43
CA PHE A 302 -0.37 16.75 -3.82
C PHE A 302 0.55 15.52 -3.89
N GLY A 303 1.80 15.69 -4.30
CA GLY A 303 2.73 14.61 -4.62
C GLY A 303 2.80 14.35 -6.12
N ALA A 304 3.18 13.13 -6.50
CA ALA A 304 3.30 12.74 -7.89
C ALA A 304 2.68 11.38 -8.19
N ILE A 305 2.30 11.19 -9.45
CA ILE A 305 1.90 9.89 -9.98
C ILE A 305 3.08 9.30 -10.73
N THR A 306 3.61 8.20 -10.22
CA THR A 306 4.70 7.45 -10.85
C THR A 306 4.18 6.11 -11.36
N ARG A 307 4.35 5.87 -12.67
CA ARG A 307 3.83 4.68 -13.36
C ARG A 307 4.92 3.61 -13.47
N LEU A 308 4.50 2.35 -13.37
CA LEU A 308 5.35 1.21 -13.68
C LEU A 308 5.43 1.00 -15.20
N GLU A 309 6.63 1.15 -15.76
CA GLU A 309 6.94 0.92 -17.19
C GLU A 309 7.43 -0.51 -17.46
N SER A 310 7.34 -1.40 -16.48
CA SER A 310 7.66 -2.82 -16.60
C SER A 310 6.65 -3.66 -15.82
N LEU A 311 6.52 -4.93 -16.20
CA LEU A 311 5.69 -5.89 -15.47
C LEU A 311 6.34 -6.22 -14.12
N VAL A 312 5.51 -6.33 -13.09
CA VAL A 312 5.97 -6.65 -11.73
C VAL A 312 6.04 -8.17 -11.56
N PRO A 313 7.17 -8.74 -11.10
CA PRO A 313 7.31 -10.19 -10.97
C PRO A 313 6.32 -10.83 -9.99
N THR A 314 6.21 -10.27 -8.79
CA THR A 314 5.39 -10.85 -7.71
C THR A 314 4.71 -9.77 -6.88
N ARG A 315 3.68 -10.17 -6.13
CA ARG A 315 3.00 -9.29 -5.17
C ARG A 315 3.94 -8.73 -4.10
N SER A 316 4.95 -9.49 -3.68
CA SER A 316 5.96 -9.02 -2.72
C SER A 316 6.77 -7.84 -3.27
N VAL A 317 7.14 -7.89 -4.55
CA VAL A 317 7.85 -6.78 -5.21
C VAL A 317 6.94 -5.56 -5.37
N LEU A 318 5.66 -5.77 -5.70
CA LEU A 318 4.68 -4.68 -5.76
C LEU A 318 4.58 -3.97 -4.41
N PHE A 319 4.51 -4.74 -3.31
CA PHE A 319 4.50 -4.19 -1.96
C PHE A 319 5.77 -3.39 -1.67
N ASP A 320 6.95 -3.97 -1.93
CA ASP A 320 8.24 -3.35 -1.60
C ASP A 320 8.37 -1.98 -2.28
N VAL A 321 8.02 -1.89 -3.56
CA VAL A 321 8.04 -0.61 -4.30
C VAL A 321 6.99 0.36 -3.78
N ALA A 322 5.77 -0.10 -3.49
CA ALA A 322 4.68 0.74 -3.05
C ALA A 322 4.94 1.38 -1.67
N ILE A 323 5.52 0.64 -0.72
CA ILE A 323 5.79 1.18 0.63
C ILE A 323 7.02 2.09 0.68
N ALA A 324 7.97 1.91 -0.24
CA ALA A 324 9.25 2.61 -0.19
C ALA A 324 9.13 4.14 -0.27
N GLY A 325 8.23 4.66 -1.11
CA GLY A 325 7.99 6.10 -1.23
C GLY A 325 7.39 6.72 0.02
N PRO A 326 6.20 6.26 0.47
CA PRO A 326 5.59 6.72 1.71
C PRO A 326 6.49 6.55 2.93
N ALA A 327 7.30 5.49 3.01
CA ALA A 327 8.26 5.32 4.08
C ALA A 327 9.36 6.40 4.06
N ALA A 328 9.95 6.68 2.89
CA ALA A 328 11.01 7.69 2.76
C ALA A 328 10.49 9.12 3.00
N GLY A 329 9.41 9.50 2.31
CA GLY A 329 8.80 10.83 2.45
C GLY A 329 8.16 11.02 3.82
N GLY A 330 7.44 10.02 4.33
CA GLY A 330 6.79 10.05 5.63
C GLY A 330 7.78 10.09 6.80
N LEU A 331 8.89 9.34 6.74
CA LEU A 331 9.93 9.40 7.77
C LEU A 331 10.62 10.76 7.80
N LEU A 332 10.98 11.31 6.63
CA LEU A 332 11.56 12.66 6.56
C LEU A 332 10.59 13.71 7.10
N SER A 333 9.31 13.62 6.74
CA SER A 333 8.26 14.50 7.24
C SER A 333 8.11 14.42 8.75
N LEU A 334 8.09 13.20 9.31
CA LEU A 334 8.03 12.97 10.75
C LEU A 334 9.23 13.58 11.47
N LEU A 335 10.44 13.41 10.93
CA LEU A 335 11.66 14.02 11.47
C LEU A 335 11.55 15.55 11.46
N MET A 336 11.03 16.15 10.38
CA MET A 336 10.83 17.60 10.29
C MET A 336 9.79 18.11 11.29
N VAL A 337 8.69 17.38 11.52
CA VAL A 337 7.72 17.73 12.58
C VAL A 337 8.38 17.67 13.95
N VAL A 338 9.05 16.58 14.31
CA VAL A 338 9.67 16.42 15.63
C VAL A 338 10.74 17.48 15.86
N MET A 339 11.63 17.69 14.89
CA MET A 339 12.66 18.74 14.96
C MET A 339 12.04 20.12 15.02
N GLY A 340 11.00 20.40 14.23
CA GLY A 340 10.28 21.66 14.25
C GLY A 340 9.68 21.95 15.63
N LEU A 341 9.01 20.96 16.24
CA LEU A 341 8.44 21.10 17.58
C LEU A 341 9.52 21.33 18.64
N VAL A 342 10.63 20.60 18.58
CA VAL A 342 11.75 20.75 19.55
C VAL A 342 12.45 22.09 19.40
N LEU A 343 12.57 22.62 18.18
CA LEU A 343 13.18 23.92 17.90
C LEU A 343 12.21 25.09 18.13
N SER A 344 10.94 24.82 18.42
CA SER A 344 9.94 25.86 18.67
C SER A 344 10.17 26.50 20.04
N HIS A 345 10.20 27.83 20.06
CA HIS A 345 10.35 28.63 21.28
C HIS A 345 9.51 29.92 21.18
N PRO A 346 9.23 30.61 22.30
CA PRO A 346 8.58 31.93 22.26
C PRO A 346 9.35 32.89 21.35
N GLY A 347 8.64 33.54 20.42
CA GLY A 347 9.23 34.38 19.36
C GLY A 347 9.69 33.64 18.11
N SER A 348 9.26 32.39 17.91
CA SER A 348 9.47 31.68 16.63
C SER A 348 8.75 32.38 15.47
N ALA A 349 9.22 32.12 14.24
CA ALA A 349 8.80 32.86 13.06
C ALA A 349 7.31 32.73 12.68
N TYR A 350 6.63 31.65 13.10
CA TYR A 350 5.23 31.41 12.75
C TYR A 350 4.37 31.24 13.99
N GLN A 351 3.15 31.78 13.92
CA GLN A 351 2.13 31.65 14.93
C GLN A 351 1.00 30.78 14.41
N LEU A 352 0.76 29.64 15.04
CA LEU A 352 -0.35 28.76 14.69
C LEU A 352 -1.42 28.78 15.78
N PRO A 353 -2.71 28.85 15.41
CA PRO A 353 -3.79 28.57 16.33
C PRO A 353 -3.67 27.14 16.87
N THR A 354 -3.97 26.93 18.14
CA THR A 354 -3.87 25.61 18.74
C THR A 354 -4.83 24.58 18.12
N GLU A 355 -5.91 25.05 17.49
CA GLU A 355 -6.81 24.25 16.66
C GLU A 355 -6.07 23.49 15.54
N PHE A 356 -4.95 24.01 15.04
CA PHE A 356 -4.12 23.32 14.05
C PHE A 356 -3.66 21.95 14.56
N PHE A 357 -3.23 21.86 15.82
CA PHE A 357 -2.78 20.60 16.42
C PHE A 357 -3.93 19.62 16.66
N LYS A 358 -5.18 20.11 16.69
CA LYS A 358 -6.36 19.26 16.73
C LYS A 358 -6.70 18.65 15.37
N SER A 359 -6.11 19.10 14.28
CA SER A 359 -6.40 18.58 12.94
C SER A 359 -5.80 17.19 12.65
N SER A 360 -4.89 16.71 13.51
CA SER A 360 -4.20 15.44 13.32
C SER A 360 -3.91 14.77 14.66
N VAL A 361 -4.40 13.56 14.84
CA VAL A 361 -4.14 12.75 16.05
C VAL A 361 -2.64 12.56 16.27
N LEU A 362 -1.88 12.26 15.21
CA LEU A 362 -0.44 12.05 15.27
C LEU A 362 0.31 13.34 15.65
N VAL A 363 0.09 14.43 14.92
CA VAL A 363 0.83 15.67 15.15
C VAL A 363 0.40 16.34 16.46
N GLY A 364 -0.88 16.32 16.82
CA GLY A 364 -1.35 16.82 18.12
C GLY A 364 -0.79 16.04 19.30
N SER A 365 -0.71 14.71 19.20
CA SER A 365 -0.10 13.89 20.25
C SER A 365 1.40 14.19 20.41
N LEU A 366 2.14 14.30 19.30
CA LEU A 366 3.56 14.65 19.33
C LEU A 366 3.78 16.06 19.89
N ALA A 367 2.98 17.03 19.45
CA ALA A 367 3.02 18.39 19.95
C ALA A 367 2.78 18.42 21.47
N ARG A 368 1.81 17.66 21.98
CA ARG A 368 1.55 17.59 23.43
C ARG A 368 2.74 17.05 24.22
N VAL A 369 3.40 16.02 23.69
CA VAL A 369 4.58 15.44 24.35
C VAL A 369 5.76 16.43 24.36
N VAL A 370 5.93 17.25 23.33
CA VAL A 370 7.09 18.14 23.17
C VAL A 370 6.85 19.54 23.78
N LEU A 371 5.72 20.17 23.46
CA LEU A 371 5.40 21.56 23.83
C LEU A 371 4.68 21.68 25.19
N GLY A 372 4.12 20.59 25.71
CA GLY A 372 3.55 20.56 27.06
C GLY A 372 2.41 21.57 27.24
N GLU A 373 2.54 22.45 28.24
CA GLU A 373 1.51 23.42 28.62
C GLU A 373 1.36 24.59 27.63
N GLN A 374 2.31 24.78 26.72
CA GLN A 374 2.20 25.82 25.68
C GLN A 374 0.99 25.60 24.76
N LEU A 375 0.47 24.37 24.65
CA LEU A 375 -0.75 24.09 23.88
C LEU A 375 -2.04 24.52 24.60
N GLN A 376 -1.99 25.07 25.81
CA GLN A 376 -3.17 25.63 26.48
C GLN A 376 -3.45 27.07 26.04
N THR A 377 -2.47 27.75 25.42
CA THR A 377 -2.69 29.07 24.84
C THR A 377 -3.52 28.97 23.55
N SER A 378 -4.09 30.09 23.11
CA SER A 378 -4.85 30.13 21.85
C SER A 378 -3.95 30.11 20.60
N ILE A 379 -2.72 30.61 20.75
CA ILE A 379 -1.71 30.72 19.69
C ILE A 379 -0.39 30.19 20.23
N VAL A 380 0.31 29.42 19.39
CA VAL A 380 1.61 28.83 19.69
C VAL A 380 2.62 29.25 18.64
N ASP A 381 3.75 29.79 19.10
CA ASP A 381 4.90 30.10 18.26
C ASP A 381 5.61 28.81 17.86
N ILE A 382 5.78 28.58 16.56
CA ILE A 382 6.37 27.36 16.02
C ILE A 382 7.45 27.61 14.97
N HIS A 383 8.39 26.67 14.91
CA HIS A 383 9.39 26.62 13.85
C HIS A 383 8.74 26.19 12.51
N PRO A 384 9.11 26.81 11.36
CA PRO A 384 8.51 26.50 10.06
C PRO A 384 8.59 25.03 9.62
N LEU A 385 9.60 24.30 10.12
CA LEU A 385 9.72 22.85 9.90
C LEU A 385 8.50 22.06 10.38
N THR A 386 7.80 22.53 11.42
CA THR A 386 6.57 21.89 11.91
C THR A 386 5.48 21.91 10.84
N VAL A 387 5.30 23.04 10.15
CA VAL A 387 4.31 23.20 9.07
C VAL A 387 4.68 22.33 7.88
N VAL A 388 5.94 22.41 7.44
CA VAL A 388 6.44 21.65 6.28
C VAL A 388 6.35 20.14 6.53
N GLY A 389 6.77 19.70 7.72
CA GLY A 389 6.67 18.30 8.11
C GLY A 389 5.22 17.81 8.20
N TRP A 390 4.30 18.61 8.75
CA TRP A 390 2.88 18.25 8.79
C TRP A 390 2.29 18.14 7.37
N LEU A 391 2.59 19.09 6.48
CA LEU A 391 2.18 19.03 5.08
C LEU A 391 2.71 17.76 4.40
N GLY A 392 3.98 17.42 4.63
CA GLY A 392 4.57 16.19 4.12
C GLY A 392 3.90 14.92 4.63
N LEU A 393 3.57 14.85 5.93
CA LEU A 393 2.81 13.76 6.52
C LEU A 393 1.40 13.66 5.91
N ALA A 394 0.73 14.80 5.68
CA ALA A 394 -0.57 14.84 5.04
C ALA A 394 -0.51 14.30 3.61
N ILE A 395 0.47 14.74 2.80
CA ILE A 395 0.67 14.27 1.43
C ILE A 395 0.98 12.77 1.39
N ALA A 396 1.92 12.30 2.23
CA ALA A 396 2.25 10.88 2.32
C ALA A 396 1.03 10.03 2.72
N SER A 397 0.20 10.55 3.62
CA SER A 397 -1.02 9.87 4.06
C SER A 397 -2.09 9.84 2.98
N LEU A 398 -2.24 10.91 2.20
CA LEU A 398 -3.16 10.92 1.06
C LEU A 398 -2.76 9.87 0.00
N ASN A 399 -1.46 9.70 -0.25
CA ASN A 399 -0.94 8.64 -1.12
C ASN A 399 -1.09 7.23 -0.52
N LEU A 400 -1.17 7.11 0.81
CA LEU A 400 -1.43 5.85 1.51
C LEU A 400 -2.91 5.48 1.58
N LEU A 401 -3.83 6.30 1.05
CA LEU A 401 -5.25 5.94 0.98
C LEU A 401 -5.42 4.61 0.20
N PRO A 402 -6.23 3.66 0.69
CA PRO A 402 -6.34 2.32 0.11
C PRO A 402 -7.22 2.29 -1.15
N ALA A 403 -6.85 3.07 -2.15
CA ALA A 403 -7.62 3.30 -3.36
C ALA A 403 -6.78 3.26 -4.64
N GLY A 404 -7.20 2.42 -5.58
CA GLY A 404 -6.72 2.44 -6.96
C GLY A 404 -5.21 2.19 -7.08
N GLN A 405 -4.54 3.01 -7.89
CA GLN A 405 -3.10 2.95 -8.14
C GLN A 405 -2.26 3.77 -7.15
N LEU A 406 -2.89 4.37 -6.14
CA LEU A 406 -2.15 5.01 -5.04
C LEU A 406 -1.28 3.98 -4.31
N ASP A 407 -0.28 4.45 -3.58
CA ASP A 407 0.64 3.57 -2.84
C ASP A 407 -0.12 2.70 -1.84
N GLY A 408 -1.11 3.26 -1.14
CA GLY A 408 -2.00 2.50 -0.28
C GLY A 408 -2.84 1.46 -1.01
N GLY A 409 -3.33 1.78 -2.21
CA GLY A 409 -4.05 0.86 -3.08
C GLY A 409 -3.18 -0.31 -3.54
N ARG A 410 -1.94 -0.03 -3.94
CA ARG A 410 -0.92 -1.04 -4.31
C ARG A 410 -0.53 -1.91 -3.12
N ILE A 411 -0.39 -1.34 -1.92
CA ILE A 411 -0.14 -2.07 -0.67
C ILE A 411 -1.29 -3.05 -0.39
N VAL A 412 -2.54 -2.59 -0.44
CA VAL A 412 -3.72 -3.44 -0.21
C VAL A 412 -3.84 -4.52 -1.28
N GLN A 413 -3.58 -4.19 -2.54
CA GLN A 413 -3.57 -5.15 -3.64
C GLN A 413 -2.50 -6.23 -3.47
N ALA A 414 -1.30 -5.84 -3.04
CA ALA A 414 -0.21 -6.77 -2.80
C ALA A 414 -0.53 -7.73 -1.64
N ILE A 415 -1.02 -7.22 -0.51
CA ILE A 415 -1.27 -8.04 0.69
C ILE A 415 -2.55 -8.86 0.56
N TYR A 416 -3.67 -8.23 0.17
CA TYR A 416 -5.01 -8.84 0.25
C TYR A 416 -5.62 -9.20 -1.11
N GLY A 417 -4.85 -9.04 -2.18
CA GLY A 417 -5.27 -9.37 -3.54
C GLY A 417 -6.21 -8.33 -4.18
N ARG A 418 -6.50 -8.56 -5.46
CA ARG A 418 -7.21 -7.60 -6.32
C ARG A 418 -8.66 -7.35 -5.89
N LYS A 419 -9.35 -8.39 -5.40
CA LYS A 419 -10.77 -8.31 -4.99
C LYS A 419 -10.94 -7.35 -3.81
N THR A 420 -10.06 -7.46 -2.82
CA THR A 420 -10.05 -6.60 -1.64
C THR A 420 -9.67 -5.17 -2.02
N ALA A 421 -8.62 -4.98 -2.82
CA ALA A 421 -8.20 -3.66 -3.28
C ALA A 421 -9.30 -2.91 -4.04
N ARG A 422 -10.10 -3.62 -4.86
CA ARG A 422 -11.26 -3.02 -5.54
C ARG A 422 -12.32 -2.55 -4.54
N ARG A 423 -12.62 -3.36 -3.52
CA ARG A 423 -13.61 -3.03 -2.48
C ARG A 423 -13.14 -1.84 -1.64
N THR A 424 -11.87 -1.81 -1.24
CA THR A 424 -11.32 -0.68 -0.47
C THR A 424 -11.31 0.60 -1.29
N THR A 425 -11.02 0.53 -2.60
CA THR A 425 -11.10 1.70 -3.49
C THR A 425 -12.49 2.32 -3.49
N VAL A 426 -13.53 1.50 -3.63
CA VAL A 426 -14.92 1.97 -3.58
C VAL A 426 -15.25 2.55 -2.19
N ALA A 427 -14.84 1.86 -1.12
CA ALA A 427 -15.07 2.33 0.24
C ALA A 427 -14.39 3.68 0.51
N THR A 428 -13.14 3.87 0.08
CA THR A 428 -12.41 5.13 0.21
C THR A 428 -13.10 6.25 -0.55
N LEU A 429 -13.56 6.01 -1.78
CA LEU A 429 -14.31 7.02 -2.56
C LEU A 429 -15.62 7.43 -1.86
N ILE A 430 -16.35 6.47 -1.28
CA ILE A 430 -17.56 6.75 -0.51
C ILE A 430 -17.23 7.59 0.73
N VAL A 431 -16.20 7.23 1.49
CA VAL A 431 -15.76 7.96 2.69
C VAL A 431 -15.34 9.38 2.32
N LEU A 432 -14.53 9.57 1.27
CA LEU A 432 -14.13 10.89 0.80
C LEU A 432 -15.34 11.73 0.36
N GLY A 433 -16.31 11.12 -0.32
CA GLY A 433 -17.56 11.77 -0.71
C GLY A 433 -18.39 12.22 0.48
N ILE A 434 -18.53 11.37 1.51
CA ILE A 434 -19.22 11.73 2.76
C ILE A 434 -18.49 12.89 3.45
N VAL A 435 -17.17 12.78 3.64
CA VAL A 435 -16.38 13.84 4.29
C VAL A 435 -16.48 15.16 3.52
N ALA A 436 -16.45 15.13 2.19
CA ALA A 436 -16.62 16.33 1.36
C ALA A 436 -17.99 17.00 1.55
N VAL A 437 -19.08 16.22 1.67
CA VAL A 437 -20.43 16.75 1.87
C VAL A 437 -20.61 17.35 3.27
N PHE A 438 -20.07 16.68 4.31
CA PHE A 438 -20.21 17.12 5.69
C PHE A 438 -19.16 18.14 6.14
N ASN A 439 -18.12 18.39 5.33
CA ASN A 439 -17.09 19.40 5.58
C ASN A 439 -16.82 20.24 4.32
N PRO A 440 -17.80 21.06 3.87
CA PRO A 440 -17.67 21.83 2.63
C PRO A 440 -16.59 22.92 2.71
N GLY A 441 -16.14 23.29 3.92
CA GLY A 441 -15.04 24.25 4.11
C GLY A 441 -13.67 23.67 3.78
N ASN A 442 -13.52 22.35 3.74
CA ASN A 442 -12.28 21.69 3.33
C ASN A 442 -12.44 21.03 1.95
N PRO A 443 -11.90 21.64 0.87
CA PRO A 443 -12.03 21.09 -0.48
C PRO A 443 -11.12 19.88 -0.75
N ILE A 444 -10.17 19.56 0.12
CA ILE A 444 -9.16 18.51 -0.11
C ILE A 444 -9.79 17.13 -0.36
N PRO A 445 -10.75 16.64 0.48
CA PRO A 445 -11.36 15.33 0.27
C PRO A 445 -12.13 15.22 -1.06
N LEU A 446 -12.81 16.29 -1.46
CA LEU A 446 -13.53 16.34 -2.74
C LEU A 446 -12.55 16.27 -3.91
N TYR A 447 -11.52 17.11 -3.89
CA TYR A 447 -10.50 17.13 -4.92
C TYR A 447 -9.81 15.76 -5.07
N TRP A 448 -9.42 15.15 -3.94
CA TRP A 448 -8.82 13.82 -3.96
C TRP A 448 -9.79 12.73 -4.43
N GLY A 449 -11.06 12.80 -4.04
CA GLY A 449 -12.09 11.89 -4.55
C GLY A 449 -12.22 11.95 -6.06
N VAL A 450 -12.23 13.15 -6.65
CA VAL A 450 -12.26 13.37 -8.10
C VAL A 450 -10.98 12.84 -8.76
N LEU A 451 -9.82 13.17 -8.21
CA LEU A 451 -8.52 12.71 -8.72
C LEU A 451 -8.46 11.18 -8.76
N ILE A 452 -8.84 10.51 -7.67
CA ILE A 452 -8.89 9.05 -7.64
C ILE A 452 -9.88 8.54 -8.68
N LEU A 453 -11.10 9.07 -8.72
CA LEU A 453 -12.16 8.59 -9.62
C LEU A 453 -11.74 8.61 -11.09
N PHE A 454 -11.05 9.66 -11.54
CA PHE A 454 -10.69 9.85 -12.95
C PHE A 454 -9.28 9.40 -13.32
N LEU A 455 -8.29 9.56 -12.43
CA LEU A 455 -6.88 9.31 -12.78
C LEU A 455 -6.31 8.04 -12.16
N GLN A 456 -6.81 7.60 -11.00
CA GLN A 456 -6.15 6.53 -10.22
C GLN A 456 -7.06 5.36 -9.87
N ARG A 457 -8.36 5.36 -10.21
CA ARG A 457 -9.37 4.37 -9.76
C ARG A 457 -9.03 2.92 -10.09
N ASN A 458 -8.34 2.69 -11.20
CA ASN A 458 -8.02 1.35 -11.65
C ASN A 458 -7.01 0.69 -10.72
N LEU A 459 -7.01 -0.63 -10.64
CA LEU A 459 -5.97 -1.35 -9.92
C LEU A 459 -4.68 -1.38 -10.72
N GLU A 460 -3.57 -1.67 -10.06
CA GLU A 460 -2.31 -1.89 -10.74
C GLU A 460 -2.41 -3.13 -11.65
N ARG A 461 -1.63 -3.15 -12.73
CA ARG A 461 -1.58 -4.30 -13.64
C ARG A 461 -1.26 -5.59 -12.86
N PRO A 462 -1.76 -6.75 -13.29
CA PRO A 462 -1.43 -8.00 -12.63
C PRO A 462 0.07 -8.22 -12.55
N SER A 463 0.55 -8.69 -11.39
CA SER A 463 1.91 -9.21 -11.30
C SER A 463 2.01 -10.49 -12.13
N LEU A 464 3.21 -10.82 -12.58
CA LEU A 464 3.45 -12.03 -13.36
C LEU A 464 3.12 -13.30 -12.57
N ASN A 465 3.41 -13.31 -11.27
CA ASN A 465 2.89 -14.30 -10.32
C ASN A 465 2.13 -13.58 -9.19
N GLU A 466 0.80 -13.69 -9.20
CA GLU A 466 -0.08 -13.18 -8.14
C GLU A 466 -0.52 -14.26 -7.12
N LEU A 467 -0.23 -15.54 -7.38
CA LEU A 467 -0.64 -16.62 -6.48
C LEU A 467 0.22 -16.66 -5.20
N THR A 468 1.47 -16.24 -5.29
CA THR A 468 2.36 -16.16 -4.12
C THR A 468 2.01 -14.93 -3.28
N GLU A 469 1.64 -15.16 -2.03
CA GLU A 469 1.36 -14.10 -1.07
C GLU A 469 2.65 -13.47 -0.52
N PRO A 470 2.63 -12.15 -0.19
CA PRO A 470 3.73 -11.53 0.54
C PRO A 470 3.89 -12.13 1.94
N ASP A 471 5.10 -12.04 2.49
CA ASP A 471 5.39 -12.52 3.85
C ASP A 471 4.74 -11.65 4.95
N ASP A 472 4.63 -12.22 6.14
CA ASP A 472 4.03 -11.57 7.31
C ASP A 472 4.72 -10.25 7.70
N ALA A 473 6.01 -10.11 7.36
CA ALA A 473 6.77 -8.87 7.55
C ALA A 473 6.21 -7.72 6.72
N ARG A 474 5.98 -7.96 5.44
CA ARG A 474 5.36 -6.99 4.54
C ARG A 474 3.93 -6.69 4.95
N ALA A 475 3.15 -7.72 5.29
CA ALA A 475 1.78 -7.52 5.76
C ALA A 475 1.73 -6.60 6.99
N ALA A 476 2.62 -6.82 7.96
CA ALA A 476 2.69 -6.00 9.17
C ALA A 476 3.13 -4.56 8.86
N LEU A 477 4.17 -4.37 8.05
CA LEU A 477 4.60 -3.03 7.62
C LEU A 477 3.50 -2.27 6.87
N GLY A 478 2.74 -2.94 6.00
CA GLY A 478 1.59 -2.34 5.32
C GLY A 478 0.51 -1.89 6.28
N LEU A 479 0.20 -2.73 7.29
CA LEU A 479 -0.77 -2.37 8.31
C LEU A 479 -0.31 -1.17 9.16
N LEU A 480 0.98 -1.11 9.51
CA LEU A 480 1.57 0.05 10.18
C LEU A 480 1.47 1.32 9.33
N ALA A 481 1.75 1.24 8.03
CA ALA A 481 1.64 2.40 7.14
C ALA A 481 0.22 2.92 7.05
N LEU A 482 -0.78 2.03 6.84
CA LEU A 482 -2.20 2.40 6.82
C LEU A 482 -2.66 2.95 8.17
N PHE A 483 -2.12 2.41 9.27
CA PHE A 483 -2.41 2.91 10.60
C PHE A 483 -1.87 4.34 10.82
N LEU A 484 -0.60 4.59 10.48
CA LEU A 484 0.04 5.91 10.60
C LEU A 484 -0.66 6.95 9.72
N MET A 485 -1.09 6.53 8.53
CA MET A 485 -1.94 7.34 7.66
C MET A 485 -3.23 7.79 8.37
N LEU A 486 -3.97 6.86 8.97
CA LEU A 486 -5.20 7.20 9.71
C LEU A 486 -4.89 8.14 10.88
N ALA A 487 -3.82 7.88 11.63
CA ALA A 487 -3.42 8.74 12.73
C ALA A 487 -3.03 10.16 12.26
N ALA A 488 -2.46 10.30 11.06
CA ALA A 488 -2.09 11.59 10.50
C ALA A 488 -3.28 12.38 9.96
N LEU A 489 -4.26 11.72 9.31
CA LEU A 489 -5.40 12.38 8.66
C LEU A 489 -6.62 12.59 9.57
N ILE A 490 -6.79 11.77 10.61
CA ILE A 490 -7.94 11.89 11.51
C ILE A 490 -7.68 13.03 12.51
N PRO A 491 -8.61 14.00 12.64
CA PRO A 491 -8.49 15.05 13.64
C PRO A 491 -8.71 14.51 15.06
N LEU A 492 -8.08 15.14 16.05
CA LEU A 492 -8.40 14.96 17.46
C LEU A 492 -9.85 15.40 17.71
N SER A 493 -10.62 14.56 18.39
CA SER A 493 -11.94 14.98 18.86
C SER A 493 -11.80 16.11 19.89
N PRO A 494 -12.81 16.99 20.04
CA PRO A 494 -12.79 18.05 21.05
C PRO A 494 -12.55 17.53 22.48
N SER A 495 -13.16 16.39 22.84
CA SER A 495 -12.94 15.74 24.15
C SER A 495 -11.49 15.30 24.35
N LEU A 496 -10.88 14.77 23.31
CA LEU A 496 -9.51 14.27 23.35
C LEU A 496 -8.51 15.42 23.37
N ALA A 497 -8.76 16.48 22.60
CA ALA A 497 -8.00 17.70 22.65
C ALA A 497 -8.06 18.36 24.04
N GLY A 498 -9.26 18.44 24.65
CA GLY A 498 -9.43 18.96 26.01
C GLY A 498 -8.73 18.11 27.07
N ARG A 499 -8.83 16.77 26.99
CA ARG A 499 -8.06 15.86 27.87
C ARG A 499 -6.55 16.05 27.70
N LEU A 500 -6.09 16.27 26.48
CA LEU A 500 -4.70 16.57 26.17
C LEU A 500 -4.27 17.97 26.60
N GLY A 501 -5.17 18.84 27.08
CA GLY A 501 -4.85 20.24 27.36
C GLY A 501 -4.41 21.00 26.10
N ILE A 502 -4.95 20.62 24.94
CA ILE A 502 -4.76 21.30 23.66
C ILE A 502 -5.98 22.18 23.45
N GLY A 503 -5.78 23.49 23.57
CA GLY A 503 -6.84 24.50 23.59
C GLY A 503 -7.60 24.49 24.91
N GLY A 504 -7.70 25.66 25.54
CA GLY A 504 -8.45 25.88 26.78
C GLY A 504 -9.96 25.81 26.64
#